data_AF-A0A662R2L6-F1
#
_entry.id   AF-A0A662R2L6-F1
#
_cell.length_a   1.000
_cell.length_b   1.000
_cell.length_c   1.000
_cell.angle_alpha   90.00
_cell.angle_beta   90.00
_cell.angle_gamma   90.00
#
_symmetry.space_group_name_H-M   'P 1'
#
loop_
_entity.id
_entity.type
_entity.pdbx_description
1 polymer ?
#
loop_
_entity_poly.entity_id
_entity_poly.type
_entity_poly.pdbx_seq_one_letter_code
_entity_poly.pdbx_strand_id
1 'polypeptide(L)'
;MVLEEEVKIAEAILFVRGGVVTPRDIQRVLNLPESECRRLLERVEEMYRQRDGAIEVVKAGVGYVMQVKPEYSDLLSSFAPMELPKPVLKTLATIAYHQPISQSELVRIRGNVVYSHVRELEKMGFVRGEKSGRTKILTTTTKFSEYFGIEEEDVKDTLRKMMGRPAIGCTPSVESFLKLVGIDDYVVCESPEECEVFVAHSSFGSHFEYEEDVVMISCETFDSLLNSLERLSVYGSKRKFREVRREIERLKKAMLKRAERIGIRVKPMSPMVRAVVKELGFEISERGVKIAPDDMKVKADIKIPANQNTLQDIVERYEVLLNSLENLGK
;
A
#
# COMPACT_ATOMS: atom_id res chain seq x y z
N MET A 1 -32.02 -38.27 -7.98
CA MET A 1 -31.06 -38.59 -9.05
C MET A 1 -31.00 -37.36 -9.93
N VAL A 2 -29.82 -36.76 -10.10
CA VAL A 2 -29.68 -35.63 -11.02
C VAL A 2 -29.84 -36.19 -12.43
N LEU A 3 -30.81 -35.70 -13.21
CA LEU A 3 -31.06 -36.23 -14.56
C LEU A 3 -29.94 -35.72 -15.48
N GLU A 4 -29.32 -36.60 -16.27
CA GLU A 4 -28.21 -36.22 -17.17
C GLU A 4 -28.57 -35.07 -18.12
N GLU A 5 -29.85 -34.94 -18.47
CA GLU A 5 -30.33 -33.87 -19.35
C GLU A 5 -30.30 -32.49 -18.68
N GLU A 6 -30.58 -32.40 -17.39
CA GLU A 6 -30.54 -31.13 -16.64
C GLU A 6 -29.11 -30.60 -16.53
N VAL A 7 -28.13 -31.51 -16.41
CA VAL A 7 -26.70 -31.18 -16.38
C VAL A 7 -26.26 -30.58 -17.72
N LYS A 8 -26.68 -31.18 -18.84
CA LYS A 8 -26.41 -30.64 -20.18
C LYS A 8 -27.03 -29.27 -20.40
N ILE A 9 -28.24 -29.04 -19.87
CA ILE A 9 -28.88 -27.72 -19.95
C ILE A 9 -28.12 -26.71 -19.09
N ALA A 10 -27.67 -27.08 -17.89
CA ALA A 10 -26.86 -26.21 -17.05
C ALA A 10 -25.51 -25.85 -17.70
N GLU A 11 -24.86 -26.81 -18.35
CA GLU A 11 -23.67 -26.59 -19.17
C GLU A 11 -23.94 -25.62 -20.34
N ALA A 12 -25.04 -25.81 -21.06
CA ALA A 12 -25.43 -24.93 -22.15
C ALA A 12 -25.71 -23.49 -21.66
N ILE A 13 -26.32 -23.34 -20.48
CA ILE A 13 -26.55 -22.03 -19.87
C ILE A 13 -25.22 -21.34 -19.54
N LEU A 14 -24.26 -22.06 -18.95
CA LEU A 14 -22.90 -21.55 -18.69
C LEU A 14 -22.20 -21.08 -19.97
N PHE A 15 -22.26 -21.89 -21.03
CA PHE A 15 -21.64 -21.56 -22.31
C PHE A 15 -22.27 -20.33 -22.96
N VAL A 16 -23.59 -20.26 -23.03
CA VAL A 16 -24.33 -19.14 -23.67
C VAL A 16 -24.20 -17.85 -22.86
N ARG A 17 -24.12 -17.94 -21.53
CA ARG A 17 -24.01 -16.77 -20.66
C ARG A 17 -22.71 -16.00 -20.88
N GLY A 18 -21.60 -16.71 -21.13
CA GLY A 18 -20.26 -16.09 -21.25
C GLY A 18 -19.81 -15.32 -20.00
N GLY A 19 -20.35 -15.67 -18.82
CA GLY A 19 -20.11 -14.97 -17.56
C GLY A 19 -20.70 -15.76 -16.38
N VAL A 20 -20.80 -15.12 -15.21
CA VAL A 20 -21.29 -15.79 -13.99
C VAL A 20 -22.76 -16.24 -14.16
N VAL A 21 -23.00 -17.52 -13.86
CA VAL A 21 -24.31 -18.16 -13.79
C VAL A 21 -24.60 -18.54 -12.34
N THR A 22 -25.70 -18.03 -11.80
CA THR A 22 -26.14 -18.33 -10.45
C THR A 22 -27.14 -19.50 -10.44
N PRO A 23 -27.35 -20.18 -9.28
CA PRO A 23 -28.41 -21.18 -9.15
C PRO A 23 -29.80 -20.64 -9.53
N ARG A 24 -30.04 -19.33 -9.35
CA ARG A 24 -31.30 -18.68 -9.76
C ARG A 24 -31.46 -18.60 -11.28
N ASP A 25 -30.37 -18.49 -12.03
CA ASP A 25 -30.42 -18.46 -13.49
C ASP A 25 -30.83 -19.83 -14.04
N ILE A 26 -30.29 -20.91 -13.45
CA ILE A 26 -30.71 -22.29 -13.76
C ILE A 26 -32.18 -22.50 -13.38
N GLN A 27 -32.59 -22.03 -12.19
CA GLN A 27 -33.97 -22.14 -11.71
C GLN A 27 -34.98 -21.49 -12.67
N ARG A 28 -34.64 -20.35 -13.28
CA ARG A 28 -35.53 -19.68 -14.26
C ARG A 28 -35.79 -20.53 -15.52
N VAL A 29 -34.86 -21.41 -15.89
CA VAL A 29 -34.95 -22.25 -17.09
C VAL A 29 -35.57 -23.61 -16.77
N LEU A 30 -35.09 -24.27 -15.71
CA LEU A 30 -35.47 -25.65 -15.37
C LEU A 30 -36.61 -25.74 -14.35
N ASN A 31 -36.97 -24.63 -13.71
CA ASN A 31 -38.01 -24.55 -12.66
C ASN A 31 -37.78 -25.54 -11.49
N LEU A 32 -36.51 -25.76 -11.14
CA LEU A 32 -36.08 -26.64 -10.06
C LEU A 32 -35.83 -25.87 -8.75
N PRO A 33 -35.83 -26.53 -7.58
CA PRO A 33 -35.37 -25.93 -6.34
C PRO A 33 -33.93 -25.39 -6.45
N GLU A 34 -33.64 -24.28 -5.76
CA GLU A 34 -32.31 -23.65 -5.80
C GLU A 34 -31.19 -24.61 -5.36
N SER A 35 -31.48 -25.50 -4.40
CA SER A 35 -30.55 -26.53 -3.92
C SER A 35 -30.19 -27.55 -5.00
N GLU A 36 -31.12 -27.92 -5.88
CA GLU A 36 -30.87 -28.81 -7.01
C GLU A 36 -30.11 -28.09 -8.13
N CYS A 37 -30.48 -26.83 -8.41
CA CYS A 37 -29.75 -25.98 -9.34
C CYS A 37 -28.26 -25.82 -8.95
N ARG A 38 -27.99 -25.69 -7.65
CA ARG A 38 -26.62 -25.66 -7.14
C ARG A 38 -25.88 -26.98 -7.38
N ARG A 39 -26.53 -28.12 -7.13
CA ARG A 39 -25.97 -29.45 -7.41
C ARG A 39 -25.69 -29.68 -8.89
N LEU A 40 -26.52 -29.12 -9.78
CA LEU A 40 -26.28 -29.17 -11.22
C LEU A 40 -24.99 -28.45 -11.59
N LEU A 41 -24.79 -27.23 -11.07
CA LEU A 41 -23.56 -26.46 -11.32
C LEU A 41 -22.32 -27.14 -10.74
N GLU A 42 -22.40 -27.68 -9.52
CA GLU A 42 -21.33 -28.50 -8.91
C GLU A 42 -20.99 -29.74 -9.76
N ARG A 43 -22.01 -30.35 -10.39
CA ARG A 43 -21.79 -31.50 -11.27
C ARG A 43 -21.09 -31.11 -12.56
N VAL A 44 -21.48 -29.99 -13.17
CA VAL A 44 -20.79 -29.46 -14.37
C VAL A 44 -19.35 -29.09 -14.03
N GLU A 45 -19.11 -28.45 -12.87
CA GLU A 45 -17.76 -28.14 -12.37
C GLU A 45 -16.88 -29.39 -12.31
N GLU A 46 -17.37 -30.47 -11.68
CA GLU A 46 -16.64 -31.73 -11.57
C GLU A 46 -16.38 -32.39 -12.94
N MET A 47 -17.34 -32.32 -13.87
CA MET A 47 -17.16 -32.84 -15.24
C MET A 47 -16.03 -32.13 -15.98
N TYR A 48 -15.95 -30.80 -15.86
CA TYR A 48 -14.89 -30.01 -16.48
C TYR A 48 -13.55 -30.19 -15.78
N ARG A 49 -13.55 -30.45 -14.47
CA ARG A 49 -12.34 -30.77 -13.70
C ARG A 49 -11.71 -32.10 -14.12
N GLN A 50 -12.52 -33.10 -14.45
CA GLN A 50 -12.06 -34.43 -14.89
C GLN A 50 -11.67 -34.47 -16.38
N ARG A 51 -12.01 -33.44 -17.15
CA ARG A 51 -11.74 -33.37 -18.58
C ARG A 51 -10.32 -32.88 -18.86
N ASP A 52 -9.64 -33.54 -19.79
CA ASP A 52 -8.40 -33.04 -20.38
C ASP A 52 -8.74 -32.03 -21.50
N GLY A 53 -8.63 -30.74 -21.18
CA GLY A 53 -8.99 -29.63 -22.09
C GLY A 53 -8.66 -28.25 -21.53
N ALA A 54 -8.75 -27.22 -22.37
CA ALA A 54 -8.38 -25.84 -22.05
C ALA A 54 -9.50 -25.00 -21.40
N ILE A 55 -10.70 -25.56 -21.22
CA ILE A 55 -11.85 -24.90 -20.60
C ILE A 55 -12.07 -25.50 -19.22
N GLU A 56 -12.41 -24.67 -18.25
CA GLU A 56 -12.82 -25.06 -16.90
C GLU A 56 -14.15 -24.42 -16.53
N VAL A 57 -14.84 -25.03 -15.57
CA VAL A 57 -15.96 -24.42 -14.86
C VAL A 57 -15.53 -24.28 -13.41
N VAL A 58 -15.60 -23.06 -12.88
CA VAL A 58 -15.13 -22.73 -11.53
C VAL A 58 -16.14 -21.86 -10.81
N LYS A 59 -16.09 -21.89 -9.47
CA LYS A 59 -16.93 -21.06 -8.63
C LYS A 59 -16.45 -19.60 -8.66
N ALA A 60 -17.38 -18.67 -8.87
CA ALA A 60 -17.13 -17.23 -8.89
C ALA A 60 -18.22 -16.50 -8.08
N GLY A 61 -17.85 -15.97 -6.92
CA GLY A 61 -18.79 -15.37 -5.96
C GLY A 61 -19.91 -16.34 -5.56
N VAL A 62 -21.16 -15.94 -5.85
CA VAL A 62 -22.38 -16.74 -5.56
C VAL A 62 -22.77 -17.72 -6.68
N GLY A 63 -21.99 -17.78 -7.77
CA GLY A 63 -22.29 -18.58 -8.95
C GLY A 63 -21.08 -19.35 -9.48
N TYR A 64 -21.17 -19.74 -10.75
CA TYR A 64 -20.14 -20.47 -11.48
C TYR A 64 -19.91 -19.82 -12.84
N VAL A 65 -18.70 -19.92 -13.37
CA VAL A 65 -18.33 -19.40 -14.69
C VAL A 65 -17.63 -20.48 -15.49
N MET A 66 -17.94 -20.56 -16.79
CA MET A 66 -17.20 -21.37 -17.75
C MET A 66 -16.17 -20.46 -18.44
N GLN A 67 -14.89 -20.78 -18.28
CA GLN A 67 -13.78 -19.94 -18.75
C GLN A 67 -12.63 -20.78 -19.31
N VAL A 68 -11.70 -20.13 -19.99
CA VAL A 68 -10.43 -20.75 -20.37
C VAL A 68 -9.55 -20.88 -19.12
N LYS A 69 -8.84 -22.01 -18.98
CA LYS A 69 -7.90 -22.23 -17.88
C LYS A 69 -6.80 -21.14 -17.89
N PRO A 70 -6.40 -20.60 -16.71
CA PRO A 70 -5.45 -19.49 -16.61
C PRO A 70 -4.15 -19.67 -17.40
N GLU A 71 -3.65 -20.92 -17.49
CA GLU A 71 -2.43 -21.28 -18.23
C GLU A 71 -2.49 -21.00 -19.74
N TYR A 72 -3.69 -20.85 -20.33
CA TYR A 72 -3.86 -20.48 -21.75
C TYR A 72 -4.34 -19.04 -21.96
N SER A 73 -4.72 -18.32 -20.90
CA SER A 73 -5.37 -17.01 -21.00
C SER A 73 -4.48 -15.95 -21.67
N ASP A 74 -3.18 -15.93 -21.34
CA ASP A 74 -2.24 -14.94 -21.91
C ASP A 74 -2.05 -15.12 -23.41
N LEU A 75 -1.99 -16.37 -23.88
CA LEU A 75 -1.83 -16.71 -25.30
C LEU A 75 -3.05 -16.28 -26.12
N LEU A 76 -4.24 -16.37 -25.54
CA LEU A 76 -5.52 -16.11 -26.21
C LEU A 76 -6.01 -14.66 -26.06
N SER A 77 -5.32 -13.85 -25.26
CA SER A 77 -5.64 -12.43 -25.03
C SER A 77 -5.73 -11.59 -26.32
N SER A 78 -4.98 -11.96 -27.36
CA SER A 78 -4.98 -11.31 -28.67
C SER A 78 -6.15 -11.72 -29.58
N PHE A 79 -6.79 -12.86 -29.31
CA PHE A 79 -7.89 -13.44 -30.07
C PHE A 79 -9.26 -13.13 -29.48
N ALA A 80 -9.33 -12.79 -28.18
CA ALA A 80 -10.57 -12.39 -27.54
C ALA A 80 -11.07 -11.06 -28.15
N PRO A 81 -12.37 -10.96 -28.54
CA PRO A 81 -12.92 -9.70 -28.98
C PRO A 81 -12.77 -8.68 -27.86
N MET A 82 -12.08 -7.58 -28.14
CA MET A 82 -11.91 -6.51 -27.18
C MET A 82 -13.24 -5.77 -27.05
N GLU A 83 -14.11 -6.19 -26.11
CA GLU A 83 -15.45 -5.60 -25.93
C GLU A 83 -15.40 -4.09 -25.62
N LEU A 84 -14.28 -3.61 -25.08
CA LEU A 84 -14.01 -2.21 -24.78
C LEU A 84 -12.78 -1.71 -25.56
N PRO A 85 -12.92 -0.72 -26.46
CA PRO A 85 -11.77 -0.11 -27.13
C PRO A 85 -10.73 0.39 -26.10
N LYS A 86 -9.44 0.21 -26.36
CA LYS A 86 -8.34 0.64 -25.46
C LYS A 86 -8.52 2.06 -24.88
N PRO A 87 -8.95 3.09 -25.63
CA PRO A 87 -9.18 4.43 -25.08
C PRO A 87 -10.30 4.49 -24.03
N VAL A 88 -11.37 3.73 -24.25
CA VAL A 88 -12.54 3.62 -23.37
C VAL A 88 -12.17 2.85 -22.11
N LEU A 89 -11.46 1.73 -22.26
CA LEU A 89 -10.94 0.94 -21.14
C LEU A 89 -10.03 1.78 -20.22
N LYS A 90 -9.15 2.62 -20.78
CA LYS A 90 -8.33 3.54 -19.98
C LYS A 90 -9.17 4.54 -19.18
N THR A 91 -10.26 5.05 -19.74
CA THR A 91 -11.18 5.92 -19.00
C THR A 91 -11.94 5.16 -17.93
N LEU A 92 -12.38 3.92 -18.20
CA LEU A 92 -13.00 3.05 -17.20
C LEU A 92 -12.06 2.75 -16.02
N ALA A 93 -10.80 2.41 -16.30
CA ALA A 93 -9.79 2.18 -15.27
C ALA A 93 -9.55 3.43 -14.40
N THR A 94 -9.51 4.62 -15.02
CA THR A 94 -9.37 5.89 -14.29
C THR A 94 -10.57 6.12 -13.36
N ILE A 95 -11.79 5.85 -13.83
CA ILE A 95 -13.01 5.95 -13.01
C ILE A 95 -12.95 4.96 -11.85
N ALA A 96 -12.67 3.69 -12.13
CA ALA A 96 -12.65 2.64 -11.12
C ALA A 96 -11.58 2.85 -10.04
N TYR A 97 -10.45 3.47 -10.39
CA TYR A 97 -9.37 3.82 -9.46
C TYR A 97 -9.72 5.03 -8.58
N HIS A 98 -10.30 6.08 -9.16
CA HIS A 98 -10.59 7.34 -8.46
C HIS A 98 -12.02 7.44 -7.92
N GLN A 99 -12.84 6.41 -8.06
CA GLN A 99 -14.24 6.48 -7.62
C GLN A 99 -14.36 6.72 -6.10
N PRO A 100 -15.38 7.49 -5.67
CA PRO A 100 -16.27 8.30 -6.51
C PRO A 100 -15.54 9.54 -7.08
N ILE A 101 -15.58 9.72 -8.41
CA ILE A 101 -14.90 10.84 -9.11
C ILE A 101 -15.90 11.76 -9.81
N SER A 102 -15.69 13.08 -9.78
CA SER A 102 -16.50 13.99 -10.58
C SER A 102 -16.14 13.94 -12.06
N GLN A 103 -17.13 13.99 -12.96
CA GLN A 103 -16.88 13.99 -14.40
C GLN A 103 -16.02 15.18 -14.83
N SER A 104 -16.15 16.32 -14.16
CA SER A 104 -15.30 17.51 -14.33
C SER A 104 -13.84 17.24 -13.99
N GLU A 105 -13.57 16.51 -12.92
CA GLU A 105 -12.22 16.13 -12.50
C GLU A 105 -11.64 15.08 -13.45
N LEU A 106 -12.44 14.09 -13.85
CA LEU A 106 -12.04 13.11 -14.84
C LEU A 106 -11.66 13.77 -16.19
N VAL A 107 -12.39 14.82 -16.61
CA VAL A 107 -12.03 15.63 -17.79
C VAL A 107 -10.70 16.35 -17.61
N ARG A 108 -10.34 16.80 -16.39
CA ARG A 108 -9.00 17.39 -16.13
C ARG A 108 -7.89 16.35 -16.30
N ILE A 109 -8.12 15.09 -15.91
CA ILE A 109 -7.14 14.01 -16.00
C ILE A 109 -6.98 13.48 -17.44
N ARG A 110 -8.10 13.27 -18.13
CA ARG A 110 -8.15 12.51 -19.41
C ARG A 110 -8.55 13.35 -20.63
N GLY A 111 -8.87 14.62 -20.44
CA GLY A 111 -9.31 15.55 -21.50
C GLY A 111 -10.77 15.38 -21.92
N ASN A 112 -11.18 16.15 -22.93
CA ASN A 112 -12.59 16.23 -23.37
C ASN A 112 -13.17 14.92 -23.95
N VAL A 113 -12.33 13.96 -24.33
CA VAL A 113 -12.77 12.63 -24.80
C VAL A 113 -13.55 11.85 -23.75
N VAL A 114 -13.45 12.24 -22.47
CA VAL A 114 -14.21 11.67 -21.37
C VAL A 114 -15.72 11.75 -21.59
N TYR A 115 -16.24 12.80 -22.24
CA TYR A 115 -17.69 12.94 -22.43
C TYR A 115 -18.28 11.82 -23.29
N SER A 116 -17.59 11.39 -24.35
CA SER A 116 -18.04 10.26 -25.17
C SER A 116 -17.83 8.94 -24.44
N HIS A 117 -16.67 8.73 -23.82
CA HIS A 117 -16.36 7.50 -23.10
C HIS A 117 -17.32 7.25 -21.93
N VAL A 118 -17.65 8.27 -21.13
CA VAL A 118 -18.60 8.13 -20.01
C VAL A 118 -19.98 7.76 -20.53
N ARG A 119 -20.46 8.37 -21.62
CA ARG A 119 -21.75 8.00 -22.22
C ARG A 119 -21.76 6.55 -22.70
N GLU A 120 -20.67 6.09 -23.30
CA GLU A 120 -20.51 4.71 -23.76
C GLU A 120 -20.49 3.72 -22.58
N LEU A 121 -19.72 4.02 -21.53
CA LEU A 121 -19.61 3.20 -20.32
C LEU A 121 -20.92 3.15 -19.52
N GLU A 122 -21.66 4.25 -19.45
CA GLU A 122 -23.03 4.28 -18.88
C GLU A 122 -23.99 3.43 -19.72
N LYS A 123 -23.93 3.53 -21.07
CA LYS A 123 -24.77 2.72 -21.97
C LYS A 123 -24.47 1.23 -21.86
N MET A 124 -23.21 0.87 -21.68
CA MET A 124 -22.77 -0.50 -21.46
C MET A 124 -23.05 -0.98 -20.03
N GLY A 125 -23.41 -0.08 -19.12
CA GLY A 125 -23.73 -0.40 -17.73
C GLY A 125 -22.50 -0.64 -16.83
N PHE A 126 -21.28 -0.31 -17.27
CA PHE A 126 -20.05 -0.43 -16.45
C PHE A 126 -19.92 0.69 -15.41
N VAL A 127 -20.50 1.85 -15.70
CA VAL A 127 -20.42 3.06 -14.87
C VAL A 127 -21.82 3.60 -14.63
N ARG A 128 -22.05 4.11 -13.43
CA ARG A 128 -23.24 4.90 -13.07
C ARG A 128 -22.81 6.33 -12.77
N GLY A 129 -23.54 7.29 -13.33
CA GLY A 129 -23.36 8.71 -13.05
C GLY A 129 -24.53 9.31 -12.30
N GLU A 130 -24.28 9.90 -11.13
CA GLU A 130 -25.28 10.62 -10.34
C GLU A 130 -25.08 12.14 -10.47
N LYS A 131 -26.16 12.89 -10.74
CA LYS A 131 -26.06 14.35 -10.88
C LYS A 131 -25.72 14.98 -9.53
N SER A 132 -24.66 15.77 -9.50
CA SER A 132 -24.28 16.60 -8.35
C SER A 132 -23.96 18.01 -8.83
N GLY A 133 -24.87 18.94 -8.56
CA GLY A 133 -24.79 20.31 -9.05
C GLY A 133 -24.70 20.39 -10.58
N ARG A 134 -23.57 20.92 -11.10
CA ARG A 134 -23.30 21.10 -12.54
C ARG A 134 -22.50 19.95 -13.17
N THR A 135 -22.19 18.89 -12.41
CA THR A 135 -21.39 17.75 -12.86
C THR A 135 -22.08 16.43 -12.53
N LYS A 136 -21.48 15.32 -12.94
CA LYS A 136 -21.87 13.97 -12.50
C LYS A 136 -20.79 13.40 -11.58
N ILE A 137 -21.18 12.69 -10.54
CA ILE A 137 -20.28 11.81 -9.79
C ILE A 137 -20.37 10.42 -10.40
N LEU A 138 -19.23 9.83 -10.73
CA LEU A 138 -19.12 8.56 -11.47
C LEU A 138 -18.59 7.47 -10.54
N THR A 139 -19.22 6.30 -10.59
CA THR A 139 -18.83 5.07 -9.88
C THR A 139 -18.99 3.84 -10.80
N THR A 140 -18.25 2.77 -10.55
CA THR A 140 -18.44 1.48 -11.20
C THR A 140 -19.69 0.79 -10.69
N THR A 141 -20.26 -0.10 -11.51
CA THR A 141 -21.42 -0.93 -11.14
C THR A 141 -21.01 -2.37 -10.84
N THR A 142 -21.94 -3.18 -10.35
CA THR A 142 -21.77 -4.64 -10.19
C THR A 142 -21.30 -5.33 -11.48
N LYS A 143 -21.73 -4.84 -12.65
CA LYS A 143 -21.28 -5.38 -13.94
C LYS A 143 -19.77 -5.27 -14.12
N PHE A 144 -19.13 -4.20 -13.64
CA PHE A 144 -17.68 -4.07 -13.68
C PHE A 144 -17.02 -5.20 -12.89
N SER A 145 -17.45 -5.39 -11.65
CA SER A 145 -16.94 -6.42 -10.74
C SER A 145 -17.10 -7.83 -11.31
N GLU A 146 -18.29 -8.14 -11.86
CA GLU A 146 -18.57 -9.42 -12.53
C GLU A 146 -17.71 -9.63 -13.77
N TYR A 147 -17.49 -8.58 -14.57
CA TYR A 147 -16.72 -8.67 -15.82
C TYR A 147 -15.22 -8.86 -15.57
N PHE A 148 -14.65 -8.17 -14.58
CA PHE A 148 -13.22 -8.25 -14.26
C PHE A 148 -12.88 -9.30 -13.19
N GLY A 149 -13.89 -9.98 -12.63
CA GLY A 149 -13.68 -10.99 -11.57
C GLY A 149 -13.13 -10.39 -10.28
N ILE A 150 -13.51 -9.15 -9.95
CA ILE A 150 -13.05 -8.42 -8.76
C ILE A 150 -14.21 -8.30 -7.78
N GLU A 151 -14.00 -8.56 -6.50
CA GLU A 151 -15.04 -8.31 -5.48
C GLU A 151 -15.34 -6.81 -5.37
N GLU A 152 -16.61 -6.43 -5.21
CA GLU A 152 -17.03 -5.01 -5.18
C GLU A 152 -16.29 -4.17 -4.11
N GLU A 153 -16.00 -4.78 -2.97
CA GLU A 153 -15.32 -4.14 -1.84
C GLU A 153 -13.82 -3.92 -2.11
N ASP A 154 -13.25 -4.67 -3.05
CA ASP A 154 -11.81 -4.72 -3.34
C ASP A 154 -11.42 -4.06 -4.67
N VAL A 155 -12.36 -3.43 -5.39
CA VAL A 155 -12.10 -2.84 -6.71
C VAL A 155 -10.90 -1.89 -6.69
N LYS A 156 -10.85 -0.99 -5.70
CA LYS A 156 -9.78 0.00 -5.59
C LYS A 156 -8.43 -0.64 -5.27
N ASP A 157 -8.40 -1.56 -4.31
CA ASP A 157 -7.17 -2.20 -3.85
C ASP A 157 -6.63 -3.21 -4.87
N THR A 158 -7.50 -3.89 -5.61
CA THR A 158 -7.12 -4.77 -6.72
C THR A 158 -6.57 -3.96 -7.89
N LEU A 159 -7.20 -2.85 -8.27
CA LEU A 159 -6.69 -1.99 -9.32
C LEU A 159 -5.38 -1.29 -8.94
N ARG A 160 -5.19 -0.93 -7.67
CA ARG A 160 -3.91 -0.44 -7.13
C ARG A 160 -2.79 -1.46 -7.32
N LYS A 161 -3.05 -2.72 -6.97
CA LYS A 161 -2.10 -3.83 -7.18
C LYS A 161 -1.81 -4.09 -8.66
N MET A 162 -2.81 -3.92 -9.54
CA MET A 162 -2.68 -4.17 -10.98
C MET A 162 -2.05 -3.02 -11.79
N MET A 163 -2.23 -1.75 -11.38
CA MET A 163 -1.75 -0.58 -12.13
C MET A 163 -0.35 -0.10 -11.74
N GLY A 164 0.34 -0.79 -10.83
CA GLY A 164 1.80 -0.74 -10.72
C GLY A 164 2.42 0.50 -10.06
N ARG A 165 1.65 1.36 -9.38
CA ARG A 165 2.25 2.26 -8.37
C ARG A 165 2.19 1.58 -7.01
N PRO A 166 3.33 1.14 -6.46
CA PRO A 166 3.37 0.57 -5.12
C PRO A 166 2.87 1.59 -4.10
N ALA A 167 2.09 1.09 -3.14
CA ALA A 167 1.51 1.92 -2.09
C ALA A 167 2.59 2.67 -1.29
N ILE A 168 3.75 2.04 -1.10
CA ILE A 168 4.89 2.62 -0.38
C ILE A 168 6.13 2.47 -1.24
N GLY A 169 6.80 3.58 -1.50
CA GLY A 169 8.14 3.65 -2.06
C GLY A 169 9.10 4.21 -1.01
N CYS A 170 10.38 3.85 -1.09
CA CYS A 170 11.36 4.34 -0.14
C CYS A 170 12.77 4.48 -0.70
N THR A 171 13.57 5.35 -0.08
CA THR A 171 15.00 5.41 -0.37
C THR A 171 15.74 4.24 0.27
N PRO A 172 16.88 3.78 -0.31
CA PRO A 172 17.67 2.69 0.28
C PRO A 172 18.06 2.92 1.74
N SER A 173 18.28 4.17 2.13
CA SER A 173 18.68 4.56 3.49
C SER A 173 17.65 4.24 4.58
N VAL A 174 16.36 4.11 4.24
CA VAL A 174 15.28 3.87 5.22
C VAL A 174 14.67 2.48 5.12
N GLU A 175 15.12 1.66 4.18
CA GLU A 175 14.60 0.30 3.95
C GLU A 175 14.64 -0.57 5.22
N SER A 176 15.77 -0.54 5.94
CA SER A 176 15.94 -1.31 7.18
C SER A 176 14.97 -0.89 8.28
N PHE A 177 14.57 0.38 8.30
CA PHE A 177 13.60 0.89 9.27
C PHE A 177 12.18 0.42 8.94
N LEU A 178 11.79 0.40 7.66
CA LEU A 178 10.50 -0.13 7.22
C LEU A 178 10.32 -1.60 7.62
N LYS A 179 11.35 -2.43 7.38
CA LYS A 179 11.38 -3.83 7.83
C LYS A 179 11.22 -3.95 9.34
N LEU A 180 11.92 -3.12 10.11
CA LEU A 180 11.87 -3.12 11.57
C LEU A 180 10.44 -2.86 12.10
N VAL A 181 9.72 -1.91 11.50
CA VAL A 181 8.36 -1.53 11.92
C VAL A 181 7.28 -2.44 11.34
N GLY A 182 7.64 -3.34 10.44
CA GLY A 182 6.72 -4.30 9.84
C GLY A 182 5.96 -3.79 8.64
N ILE A 183 6.60 -2.91 7.87
CA ILE A 183 6.17 -2.55 6.53
C ILE A 183 6.99 -3.44 5.59
N ASP A 184 6.37 -4.53 5.17
CA ASP A 184 7.02 -5.59 4.38
C ASP A 184 6.70 -5.47 2.88
N ASP A 185 5.68 -4.68 2.51
CA ASP A 185 5.22 -4.44 1.13
C ASP A 185 5.57 -3.00 0.71
N TYR A 186 6.74 -2.83 0.11
CA TYR A 186 7.24 -1.55 -0.40
C TYR A 186 8.17 -1.79 -1.60
N VAL A 187 8.48 -0.73 -2.34
CA VAL A 187 9.57 -0.72 -3.33
C VAL A 187 10.68 0.23 -2.91
N VAL A 188 11.89 -0.04 -3.38
CA VAL A 188 12.98 0.93 -3.31
C VAL A 188 12.95 1.75 -4.59
N CYS A 189 12.82 3.07 -4.47
CA CYS A 189 12.77 4.00 -5.59
C CYS A 189 13.50 5.31 -5.27
N GLU A 190 13.78 6.11 -6.31
CA GLU A 190 14.55 7.35 -6.17
C GLU A 190 13.66 8.60 -6.21
N SER A 191 12.42 8.48 -6.68
CA SER A 191 11.48 9.60 -6.81
C SER A 191 10.12 9.33 -6.14
N PRO A 192 9.51 10.35 -5.48
CA PRO A 192 8.14 10.27 -4.97
C PRO A 192 7.09 9.96 -6.05
N GLU A 193 7.36 10.30 -7.32
CA GLU A 193 6.45 10.05 -8.44
C GLU A 193 6.25 8.54 -8.72
N GLU A 194 7.11 7.68 -8.19
CA GLU A 194 7.09 6.24 -8.44
C GLU A 194 6.16 5.46 -7.49
N CYS A 195 5.62 6.10 -6.44
CA CYS A 195 4.78 5.44 -5.41
C CYS A 195 3.63 6.34 -4.93
N GLU A 196 2.71 5.78 -4.12
CA GLU A 196 1.66 6.59 -3.45
C GLU A 196 2.20 7.32 -2.21
N VAL A 197 3.03 6.66 -1.40
CA VAL A 197 3.67 7.26 -0.22
C VAL A 197 5.17 7.05 -0.32
N PHE A 198 5.92 8.15 -0.37
CA PHE A 198 7.38 8.10 -0.48
C PHE A 198 8.03 8.32 0.88
N VAL A 199 8.82 7.35 1.31
CA VAL A 199 9.47 7.36 2.62
C VAL A 199 10.97 7.61 2.44
N ALA A 200 11.48 8.67 3.05
CA ALA A 200 12.88 9.06 2.91
C ALA A 200 13.45 9.58 4.22
N HIS A 201 14.79 9.57 4.34
CA HIS A 201 15.45 10.20 5.49
C HIS A 201 15.34 11.73 5.41
N SER A 202 15.27 12.44 6.54
CA SER A 202 15.15 13.92 6.63
C SER A 202 16.23 14.70 5.84
N SER A 203 17.36 14.06 5.55
CA SER A 203 18.42 14.62 4.72
C SER A 203 18.19 14.48 3.20
N PHE A 204 17.13 13.79 2.78
CA PHE A 204 16.80 13.58 1.38
C PHE A 204 16.07 14.80 0.82
N GLY A 205 16.70 15.47 -0.16
CA GLY A 205 16.10 16.50 -1.01
C GLY A 205 15.18 17.49 -0.30
N SER A 206 15.71 18.62 0.16
CA SER A 206 14.98 19.67 0.89
C SER A 206 13.75 20.27 0.18
N HIS A 207 13.49 19.89 -1.08
CA HIS A 207 12.37 20.36 -1.87
C HIS A 207 11.08 19.55 -1.63
N PHE A 208 11.17 18.36 -1.04
CA PHE A 208 10.03 17.43 -0.88
C PHE A 208 9.42 17.45 0.53
N GLU A 209 9.93 18.29 1.44
CA GLU A 209 9.57 18.28 2.87
C GLU A 209 8.10 18.65 3.15
N TYR A 210 7.41 19.26 2.18
CA TYR A 210 6.02 19.76 2.30
C TYR A 210 5.00 19.00 1.43
N GLU A 211 5.41 17.95 0.73
CA GLU A 211 4.46 17.12 -0.02
C GLU A 211 3.69 16.19 0.93
N GLU A 212 2.37 16.18 0.83
CA GLU A 212 1.49 15.38 1.73
C GLU A 212 1.79 13.88 1.64
N ASP A 213 2.28 13.43 0.49
CA ASP A 213 2.59 12.04 0.17
C ASP A 213 4.04 11.65 0.51
N VAL A 214 4.80 12.53 1.16
CA VAL A 214 6.20 12.29 1.55
C VAL A 214 6.35 12.18 3.07
N VAL A 215 6.82 11.02 3.53
CA VAL A 215 7.11 10.74 4.94
C VAL A 215 8.61 10.81 5.19
N MET A 216 9.03 11.94 5.78
CA MET A 216 10.41 12.12 6.23
C MET A 216 10.64 11.43 7.59
N ILE A 217 11.63 10.54 7.63
CA ILE A 217 12.12 9.85 8.83
C ILE A 217 13.37 10.54 9.34
N SER A 218 13.49 10.73 10.64
CA SER A 218 14.72 11.18 11.29
C SER A 218 15.14 10.24 12.43
N CYS A 219 16.38 9.74 12.37
CA CYS A 219 17.00 8.98 13.47
C CYS A 219 18.08 9.83 14.19
N GLU A 220 17.83 11.13 14.35
CA GLU A 220 18.69 12.05 15.10
C GLU A 220 18.60 11.81 16.61
N THR A 221 17.41 11.53 17.14
CA THR A 221 17.18 11.26 18.56
C THR A 221 16.11 10.17 18.76
N PHE A 222 15.89 9.70 19.98
CA PHE A 222 14.79 8.76 20.24
C PHE A 222 13.43 9.43 19.99
N ASP A 223 13.26 10.72 20.32
CA ASP A 223 12.02 11.45 20.04
C ASP A 223 11.79 11.65 18.54
N SER A 224 12.82 11.99 17.77
CA SER A 224 12.68 12.10 16.30
C SER A 224 12.27 10.75 15.69
N LEU A 225 12.83 9.66 16.20
CA LEU A 225 12.50 8.30 15.76
C LEU A 225 11.06 7.91 16.14
N LEU A 226 10.63 8.22 17.37
CA LEU A 226 9.25 7.98 17.82
C LEU A 226 8.22 8.77 17.01
N ASN A 227 8.52 10.03 16.70
CA ASN A 227 7.67 10.83 15.82
C ASN A 227 7.61 10.25 14.40
N SER A 228 8.74 9.80 13.86
CA SER A 228 8.81 9.12 12.56
C SER A 228 7.98 7.82 12.56
N LEU A 229 8.05 7.06 13.65
CA LEU A 229 7.26 5.84 13.86
C LEU A 229 5.76 6.14 13.89
N GLU A 230 5.33 7.22 14.57
CA GLU A 230 3.91 7.58 14.64
C GLU A 230 3.35 7.90 13.24
N ARG A 231 4.12 8.63 12.41
CA ARG A 231 3.75 8.95 11.02
C ARG A 231 3.54 7.70 10.16
N LEU A 232 4.33 6.65 10.39
CA LEU A 232 4.23 5.40 9.64
C LEU A 232 3.20 4.40 10.18
N SER A 233 2.63 4.67 11.36
CA SER A 233 1.76 3.72 12.07
C SER A 233 0.50 3.31 11.31
N VAL A 234 0.08 4.12 10.34
CA VAL A 234 -1.07 3.86 9.47
C VAL A 234 -0.76 2.85 8.36
N TYR A 235 0.51 2.61 8.05
CA TYR A 235 0.94 1.82 6.90
C TYR A 235 1.42 0.40 7.23
N GLY A 236 1.55 0.04 8.51
CA GLY A 236 2.05 -1.28 8.89
C GLY A 236 1.37 -1.90 10.12
N SER A 237 1.95 -2.99 10.61
CA SER A 237 1.32 -3.80 11.65
C SER A 237 1.26 -3.06 13.00
N LYS A 238 0.07 -2.67 13.44
CA LYS A 238 -0.17 -2.08 14.78
C LYS A 238 0.45 -2.86 15.94
N ARG A 239 0.64 -4.18 15.79
CA ARG A 239 1.34 -5.00 16.78
C ARG A 239 2.84 -4.75 16.76
N LYS A 240 3.49 -4.86 15.59
CA LYS A 240 4.94 -4.59 15.43
C LYS A 240 5.28 -3.15 15.82
N PHE A 241 4.47 -2.16 15.41
CA PHE A 241 4.64 -0.76 15.83
C PHE A 241 4.64 -0.58 17.35
N ARG A 242 3.68 -1.19 18.06
CA ARG A 242 3.63 -1.14 19.54
C ARG A 242 4.81 -1.84 20.20
N GLU A 243 5.39 -2.86 19.57
CA GLU A 243 6.55 -3.58 20.06
C GLU A 243 7.82 -2.74 19.90
N VAL A 244 8.07 -2.23 18.69
CA VAL A 244 9.20 -1.35 18.38
C VAL A 244 9.16 -0.08 19.22
N ARG A 245 7.98 0.55 19.36
CA ARG A 245 7.79 1.73 20.22
C ARG A 245 8.19 1.46 21.67
N ARG A 246 7.74 0.34 22.24
CA ARG A 246 8.07 -0.03 23.61
C ARG A 246 9.58 -0.23 23.80
N GLU A 247 10.25 -0.81 22.81
CA GLU A 247 11.70 -0.99 22.85
C GLU A 247 12.43 0.36 22.78
N ILE A 248 12.02 1.25 21.89
CA ILE A 248 12.57 2.60 21.77
C ILE A 248 12.40 3.38 23.08
N GLU A 249 11.19 3.37 23.67
CA GLU A 249 10.89 4.04 24.94
C GLU A 249 11.72 3.45 26.10
N ARG A 250 11.92 2.12 26.12
CA ARG A 250 12.75 1.42 27.11
C ARG A 250 14.21 1.87 27.02
N LEU A 251 14.78 1.88 25.81
CA LEU A 251 16.16 2.31 25.56
C LEU A 251 16.35 3.78 25.91
N LYS A 252 15.45 4.66 25.45
CA LYS A 252 15.45 6.09 25.80
C LYS A 252 15.50 6.29 27.30
N LYS A 253 14.58 5.64 28.04
CA LYS A 253 14.51 5.75 29.50
C LYS A 253 15.81 5.30 30.18
N ALA A 254 16.46 4.25 29.67
CA ALA A 254 17.73 3.78 30.20
C ALA A 254 18.85 4.84 30.02
N MET A 255 18.92 5.46 28.84
CA MET A 255 19.92 6.51 28.56
C MET A 255 19.70 7.77 29.38
N LEU A 256 18.45 8.23 29.52
CA LEU A 256 18.10 9.38 30.36
C LEU A 256 18.53 9.18 31.81
N LYS A 257 18.24 8.01 32.38
CA LYS A 257 18.62 7.67 33.76
C LYS A 257 20.13 7.65 33.99
N ARG A 258 20.93 7.32 32.96
CA ARG A 258 22.40 7.42 33.01
C ARG A 258 22.83 8.89 32.97
N ALA A 259 22.28 9.66 32.03
CA ALA A 259 22.59 11.08 31.87
C ALA A 259 22.32 11.92 33.12
N GLU A 260 21.23 11.65 33.84
CA GLU A 260 20.86 12.33 35.10
C GLU A 260 21.97 12.32 36.17
N ARG A 261 22.89 11.35 36.11
CA ARG A 261 23.99 11.20 37.08
C ARG A 261 25.23 12.02 36.71
N ILE A 262 25.23 12.63 35.53
CA ILE A 262 26.38 13.31 34.94
C ILE A 262 26.15 14.83 35.02
N GLY A 263 26.77 15.48 36.01
CA GLY A 263 26.66 16.92 36.24
C GLY A 263 27.56 17.80 35.36
N ILE A 264 27.84 17.37 34.12
CA ILE A 264 28.78 18.07 33.21
C ILE A 264 28.02 18.98 32.26
N ARG A 265 28.50 20.23 32.12
CA ARG A 265 28.01 21.16 31.10
C ARG A 265 28.69 20.90 29.77
N VAL A 266 27.91 20.96 28.69
CA VAL A 266 28.39 20.59 27.34
C VAL A 266 28.24 21.74 26.36
N LYS A 267 29.07 21.72 25.31
CA LYS A 267 29.01 22.64 24.17
C LYS A 267 28.79 21.84 22.88
N PRO A 268 27.55 21.77 22.37
CA PRO A 268 27.27 21.09 21.11
C PRO A 268 27.83 21.90 19.94
N MET A 269 28.57 21.24 19.04
CA MET A 269 29.21 21.87 17.88
C MET A 269 28.42 21.73 16.56
N SER A 270 27.28 21.04 16.59
CA SER A 270 26.37 20.91 15.44
C SER A 270 24.91 20.88 15.90
N PRO A 271 23.93 21.12 14.99
CA PRO A 271 22.50 20.91 15.29
C PRO A 271 22.20 19.50 15.80
N MET A 272 22.78 18.48 15.15
CA MET A 272 22.62 17.07 15.57
C MET A 272 23.07 16.82 17.00
N VAL A 273 24.27 17.27 17.35
CA VAL A 273 24.75 17.14 18.74
C VAL A 273 23.86 17.93 19.69
N ARG A 274 23.39 19.11 19.28
CA ARG A 274 22.49 19.94 20.09
C ARG A 274 21.17 19.23 20.40
N ALA A 275 20.58 18.53 19.43
CA ALA A 275 19.36 17.75 19.66
C ALA A 275 19.61 16.60 20.65
N VAL A 276 20.70 15.85 20.46
CA VAL A 276 21.11 14.74 21.34
C VAL A 276 21.31 15.20 22.79
N VAL A 277 22.10 16.26 23.02
CA VAL A 277 22.38 16.73 24.39
C VAL A 277 21.14 17.31 25.07
N LYS A 278 20.23 17.93 24.29
CA LYS A 278 18.95 18.40 24.80
C LYS A 278 18.05 17.26 25.21
N GLU A 279 17.93 16.21 24.39
CA GLU A 279 17.11 15.05 24.72
C GLU A 279 17.63 14.36 25.98
N LEU A 280 18.96 14.24 26.12
CA LEU A 280 19.61 13.71 27.33
C LEU A 280 19.52 14.61 28.57
N GLY A 281 19.03 15.84 28.43
CA GLY A 281 18.86 16.77 29.55
C GLY A 281 20.14 17.48 30.02
N PHE A 282 21.19 17.51 29.20
CA PHE A 282 22.44 18.19 29.57
C PHE A 282 22.32 19.72 29.48
N GLU A 283 22.92 20.41 30.46
CA GLU A 283 23.06 21.87 30.44
C GLU A 283 24.04 22.31 29.35
N ILE A 284 23.60 23.22 28.48
CA ILE A 284 24.44 23.79 27.41
C ILE A 284 25.19 25.03 27.93
N SER A 285 26.51 25.08 27.71
CA SER A 285 27.35 26.21 28.09
C SER A 285 28.47 26.46 27.09
N GLU A 286 28.81 27.74 26.85
CA GLU A 286 29.93 28.14 25.99
C GLU A 286 31.30 27.67 26.48
N ARG A 287 31.42 27.39 27.79
CA ARG A 287 32.62 26.86 28.44
C ARG A 287 32.51 25.35 28.73
N GLY A 288 31.47 24.68 28.23
CA GLY A 288 31.27 23.25 28.42
C GLY A 288 32.17 22.39 27.54
N VAL A 289 32.13 21.08 27.80
CA VAL A 289 32.83 20.04 27.02
C VAL A 289 32.36 20.08 25.57
N LYS A 290 33.27 20.29 24.62
CA LYS A 290 32.95 20.40 23.20
C LYS A 290 32.65 19.02 22.63
N ILE A 291 31.45 18.86 22.08
CA ILE A 291 31.01 17.62 21.46
C ILE A 291 30.73 17.89 19.99
N ALA A 292 31.32 17.08 19.11
CA ALA A 292 31.10 17.16 17.67
C ALA A 292 30.77 15.78 17.09
N PRO A 293 30.11 15.72 15.92
CA PRO A 293 30.08 14.51 15.11
C PRO A 293 31.50 14.07 14.74
N ASP A 294 31.71 12.77 14.57
CA ASP A 294 33.02 12.18 14.25
C ASP A 294 33.49 12.52 12.82
N ASP A 295 32.57 12.64 11.87
CA ASP A 295 32.78 13.08 10.49
C ASP A 295 33.20 14.57 10.36
N MET A 296 32.95 15.38 11.39
CA MET A 296 33.29 16.80 11.39
C MET A 296 34.79 17.01 11.63
N LYS A 297 35.45 17.74 10.73
CA LYS A 297 36.88 18.10 10.83
C LYS A 297 37.13 19.28 11.78
N VAL A 298 36.64 19.18 13.02
CA VAL A 298 36.83 20.17 14.09
C VAL A 298 37.49 19.56 15.31
N LYS A 299 38.20 20.41 16.07
CA LYS A 299 38.76 20.02 17.37
C LYS A 299 37.65 20.04 18.42
N ALA A 300 37.29 18.86 18.93
CA ALA A 300 36.30 18.64 19.98
C ALA A 300 36.90 17.78 21.09
N ASP A 301 36.34 17.87 22.29
CA ASP A 301 36.76 17.06 23.45
C ASP A 301 36.17 15.64 23.35
N ILE A 302 34.95 15.53 22.79
CA ILE A 302 34.26 14.27 22.51
C ILE A 302 33.80 14.27 21.05
N LYS A 303 33.99 13.12 20.39
CA LYS A 303 33.40 12.82 19.08
C LYS A 303 32.37 11.71 19.20
N ILE A 304 31.24 11.87 18.53
CA ILE A 304 30.14 10.88 18.54
C ILE A 304 29.79 10.46 17.10
N PRO A 305 29.36 9.20 16.88
CA PRO A 305 28.94 8.70 15.57
C PRO A 305 27.93 9.60 14.85
N ALA A 306 28.21 9.91 13.58
CA ALA A 306 27.36 10.78 12.75
C ALA A 306 26.22 10.07 12.00
N ASN A 307 26.27 8.73 11.87
CA ASN A 307 25.25 7.94 11.15
C ASN A 307 23.86 8.14 11.78
N GLN A 308 22.81 8.23 10.95
CA GLN A 308 21.42 8.49 11.38
C GLN A 308 20.42 7.58 10.64
N ASN A 309 20.80 6.34 10.35
CA ASN A 309 19.98 5.45 9.53
C ASN A 309 19.17 4.46 10.35
N THR A 310 19.61 4.17 11.58
CA THR A 310 19.04 3.08 12.40
C THR A 310 18.85 3.46 13.86
N LEU A 311 18.01 2.69 14.56
CA LEU A 311 17.92 2.73 16.03
C LEU A 311 19.28 2.42 16.69
N GLN A 312 20.06 1.51 16.09
CA GLN A 312 21.36 1.15 16.62
C GLN A 312 22.34 2.32 16.58
N ASP A 313 22.27 3.16 15.53
CA ASP A 313 23.09 4.37 15.44
C ASP A 313 22.79 5.35 16.59
N ILE A 314 21.50 5.49 16.97
CA ILE A 314 21.11 6.32 18.12
C ILE A 314 21.70 5.74 19.41
N VAL A 315 21.54 4.44 19.64
CA VAL A 315 22.06 3.76 20.83
C VAL A 315 23.57 3.91 20.94
N GLU A 316 24.31 3.63 19.86
CA GLU A 316 25.76 3.75 19.82
C GLU A 316 26.20 5.19 20.10
N ARG A 317 25.56 6.17 19.47
CA ARG A 317 25.87 7.59 19.67
C ARG A 317 25.68 8.02 21.12
N TYR A 318 24.58 7.60 21.75
CA TYR A 318 24.27 7.91 23.14
C TYR A 318 25.25 7.21 24.09
N GLU A 319 25.57 5.95 23.83
CA GLU A 319 26.56 5.18 24.61
C GLU A 319 27.94 5.83 24.54
N VAL A 320 28.45 6.16 23.35
CA VAL A 320 29.76 6.83 23.19
C VAL A 320 29.80 8.15 23.94
N LEU A 321 28.74 8.95 23.84
CA LEU A 321 28.63 10.22 24.55
C LEU A 321 28.65 10.03 26.08
N LEU A 322 27.77 9.18 26.60
CA LEU A 322 27.60 8.97 28.03
C LEU A 322 28.87 8.37 28.64
N ASN A 323 29.47 7.34 28.02
CA ASN A 323 30.71 6.74 28.50
C ASN A 323 31.86 7.76 28.53
N SER A 324 31.94 8.63 27.52
CA SER A 324 32.98 9.67 27.46
C SER A 324 32.80 10.70 28.57
N LEU A 325 31.56 11.15 28.84
CA LEU A 325 31.28 12.09 29.90
C LEU A 325 31.45 11.48 31.30
N GLU A 326 31.05 10.22 31.49
CA GLU A 326 31.26 9.48 32.75
C GLU A 326 32.76 9.37 33.09
N ASN A 327 33.62 9.22 32.09
CA ASN A 327 35.07 9.17 32.29
C ASN A 327 35.70 10.54 32.60
N LEU A 328 35.12 11.62 32.10
CA LEU A 328 35.57 12.99 32.42
C LEU A 328 35.12 13.48 33.80
N GLY A 329 34.07 12.86 34.35
CA GLY A 329 33.51 13.20 35.66
C GLY A 329 34.09 12.39 36.85
N LYS A 330 34.96 11.41 36.59
CA LYS A 330 35.72 10.66 37.60
C LYS A 330 37.03 11.35 37.93
#